data_AF-A0A7S3VA72-F1
#
_entry.id   AF-A0A7S3VA72-F1
#
_cell.length_a   1.000
_cell.length_b   1.000
_cell.length_c   1.000
_cell.angle_alpha   90.00
_cell.angle_beta   90.00
_cell.angle_gamma   90.00
#
_symmetry.space_group_name_H-M   'P 1'
#
loop_
_entity.id
_entity.type
_entity.pdbx_description
1 polymer ?
#
loop_
_entity_poly.entity_id
_entity_poly.type
_entity_poly.pdbx_seq_one_letter_code
_entity_poly.pdbx_strand_id
1 'polypeptide(L)'
;TKNPPHRPYTLLPMNSKGIILGEIILGFELEFSIDGSTLAVGGYDLVRDFGFVKVYDVRELFYVDCTVEKPEKIGNGFCDVNEPYYSEECGYDGGDCGLPVLVEGYDNCMVPEPTFIGNGFCYVDGVLPFSSEKCGFDGGDCPIPSPVEGYPNCLVSFPERIADGTCLDSLPYNSYECGFDGGDCLPPEFAQTFTL
;
A
#
# COMPACT_ATOMS: atom_id res chain seq x y z
N THR A 1 9.55 -0.20 -45.67
CA THR A 1 9.06 -0.08 -44.28
C THR A 1 9.89 1.02 -43.62
N LYS A 2 9.26 2.16 -43.32
CA LYS A 2 9.96 3.34 -42.79
C LYS A 2 10.23 3.12 -41.30
N ASN A 3 11.49 3.17 -40.87
CA ASN A 3 11.85 3.33 -39.46
C ASN A 3 11.19 4.61 -38.92
N PRO A 4 10.64 4.59 -37.69
CA PRO A 4 10.11 5.80 -37.07
C PRO A 4 11.24 6.83 -36.86
N PRO A 5 10.93 8.13 -36.89
CA PRO A 5 11.94 9.16 -36.77
C PRO A 5 12.54 9.14 -35.36
N HIS A 6 13.87 8.97 -35.28
CA HIS A 6 14.64 9.28 -34.09
C HIS A 6 14.37 10.75 -33.72
N ARG A 7 13.64 10.99 -32.64
CA ARG A 7 13.53 12.33 -32.07
C ARG A 7 14.87 12.65 -31.41
N PRO A 8 15.50 13.80 -31.72
CA PRO A 8 16.70 14.21 -31.00
C PRO A 8 16.30 14.52 -29.55
N TYR A 9 16.78 13.68 -28.63
CA TYR A 9 16.70 13.98 -27.21
C TYR A 9 17.60 15.20 -26.96
N THR A 10 17.00 16.29 -26.48
CA THR A 10 17.76 17.45 -26.03
C THR A 10 18.09 17.20 -24.57
N LEU A 11 19.34 16.82 -24.30
CA LEU A 11 19.86 16.69 -22.95
C LEU A 11 19.82 18.06 -22.27
N LEU A 12 19.14 18.16 -21.14
CA LEU A 12 19.28 19.33 -20.27
C LEU A 12 20.71 19.32 -19.71
N PRO A 13 21.46 20.43 -19.74
CA PRO A 13 22.76 20.46 -19.12
C PRO A 13 22.58 20.50 -17.59
N MET A 14 23.33 19.70 -16.81
CA MET A 14 24.11 20.22 -15.65
C MET A 14 24.79 19.18 -14.73
N ASN A 15 26.02 19.57 -14.35
CA ASN A 15 26.75 19.32 -13.10
C ASN A 15 27.12 17.89 -12.72
N SER A 16 28.07 17.30 -13.46
CA SER A 16 28.95 16.25 -12.92
C SER A 16 29.63 16.74 -11.64
N LYS A 17 29.42 16.04 -10.51
CA LYS A 17 30.17 16.28 -9.28
C LYS A 17 31.18 15.15 -9.06
N GLY A 18 32.44 15.52 -8.89
CA GLY A 18 33.52 14.61 -8.55
C GLY A 18 33.96 14.80 -7.10
N ILE A 19 34.38 13.70 -6.46
CA ILE A 19 35.02 13.71 -5.15
C ILE A 19 36.41 13.10 -5.32
N ILE A 20 37.42 13.79 -4.80
CA ILE A 20 38.82 13.31 -4.76
C ILE A 20 39.12 12.90 -3.31
N LEU A 21 39.42 11.62 -3.10
CA LEU A 21 39.82 11.08 -1.79
C LEU A 21 41.19 10.39 -1.93
N GLY A 22 42.25 11.14 -1.64
CA GLY A 22 43.62 10.68 -1.87
C GLY A 22 43.89 10.52 -3.36
N GLU A 23 44.24 9.31 -3.81
CA GLU A 23 44.46 9.00 -5.22
C GLU A 23 43.15 8.66 -5.96
N ILE A 24 42.05 8.40 -5.25
CA ILE A 24 40.78 7.98 -5.85
C ILE A 24 40.04 9.20 -6.41
N ILE A 25 39.66 9.13 -7.69
CA ILE A 25 38.78 10.10 -8.33
C ILE A 25 37.45 9.42 -8.65
N LEU A 26 36.43 9.72 -7.83
CA LEU A 26 35.07 9.25 -8.04
C LEU A 26 34.25 10.36 -8.70
N GLY A 27 33.47 10.02 -9.70
CA GLY A 27 32.41 10.89 -10.18
C GLY A 27 31.09 10.17 -10.26
N PHE A 28 30.01 10.94 -10.17
CA PHE A 28 28.66 10.44 -10.34
C PHE A 28 27.85 11.41 -11.17
N GLU A 29 26.84 10.85 -11.82
CA GLU A 29 25.88 11.56 -12.66
C GLU A 29 24.48 11.07 -12.30
N LEU A 30 23.56 12.01 -12.15
CA LEU A 30 22.15 11.72 -11.89
C LEU A 30 21.35 12.41 -12.97
N GLU A 31 20.59 11.63 -13.73
CA GLU A 31 19.72 12.14 -14.77
C GLU A 31 18.29 11.68 -14.53
N PHE A 32 17.35 12.62 -14.59
CA PHE A 32 15.93 12.30 -14.63
C PHE A 32 15.43 12.40 -16.06
N SER A 33 14.51 11.51 -16.44
CA SER A 33 13.71 11.70 -17.65
C SER A 33 12.87 12.97 -17.54
N ILE A 34 12.50 13.55 -18.69
CA ILE A 34 11.74 14.82 -18.75
C ILE A 34 10.41 14.73 -18.00
N ASP A 35 9.79 13.55 -18.02
CA ASP A 35 8.55 13.23 -17.32
C ASP A 35 8.76 12.80 -15.86
N GLY A 36 10.01 12.72 -15.38
CA GLY A 36 10.36 12.31 -14.03
C GLY A 36 10.15 10.82 -13.71
N SER A 37 9.77 10.00 -14.70
CA SER A 37 9.47 8.57 -14.51
C SER A 37 10.71 7.68 -14.36
N THR A 38 11.89 8.16 -14.76
CA THR A 38 13.12 7.37 -14.81
C THR A 38 14.28 8.15 -14.19
N LEU A 39 15.07 7.47 -13.35
CA LEU A 39 16.33 7.99 -12.79
C LEU A 39 17.49 7.14 -13.31
N ALA A 40 18.42 7.75 -14.05
CA ALA A 40 19.69 7.15 -14.34
C ALA A 40 20.74 7.61 -13.32
N VAL A 41 21.43 6.64 -12.72
CA VAL A 41 22.56 6.85 -11.81
C VAL A 41 23.82 6.32 -12.49
N GLY A 42 24.66 7.23 -12.94
CA GLY A 42 26.00 6.96 -13.44
C GLY A 42 27.03 7.11 -12.33
N GLY A 43 28.07 6.27 -12.35
CA GLY A 43 29.23 6.39 -11.49
C GLY A 43 30.49 5.95 -12.19
N TYR A 44 31.62 6.61 -11.90
CA TYR A 44 32.92 6.25 -12.47
C TYR A 44 34.06 6.41 -11.45
N ASP A 45 35.03 5.51 -11.54
CA ASP A 45 36.30 5.52 -10.81
C ASP A 45 37.43 5.58 -11.85
N LEU A 46 38.10 6.72 -11.94
CA LEU A 46 39.15 6.93 -12.95
C LEU A 46 40.44 6.18 -12.64
N VAL A 47 40.67 5.77 -11.39
CA VAL A 47 41.88 5.01 -11.01
C VAL A 47 41.74 3.56 -11.44
N ARG A 48 40.53 3.02 -11.28
CA ARG A 48 40.22 1.63 -11.60
C ARG A 48 39.72 1.44 -13.04
N ASP A 49 39.63 2.51 -13.82
CA ASP A 49 39.07 2.54 -15.18
C ASP A 49 37.72 1.82 -15.24
N PHE A 50 36.85 2.14 -14.29
CA PHE A 50 35.56 1.48 -14.11
C PHE A 50 34.44 2.50 -14.10
N GLY A 51 33.36 2.20 -14.82
CA GLY A 51 32.14 2.99 -14.81
C GLY A 51 30.92 2.09 -14.82
N PHE A 52 29.82 2.60 -14.27
CA PHE A 52 28.51 1.97 -14.35
C PHE A 52 27.44 3.02 -14.65
N VAL A 53 26.36 2.57 -15.26
CA VAL A 53 25.10 3.29 -15.35
C VAL A 53 24.01 2.31 -14.91
N LYS A 54 23.22 2.70 -13.92
CA LYS A 54 22.00 1.99 -13.54
C LYS A 54 20.81 2.88 -13.82
N VAL A 55 19.77 2.31 -14.39
CA VAL A 55 18.52 3.00 -14.68
C VAL A 55 17.45 2.41 -13.78
N TYR A 56 16.71 3.28 -13.10
CA TYR A 56 15.65 2.93 -12.17
C TYR A 56 14.34 3.53 -12.68
N ASP A 57 13.26 2.76 -12.61
CA ASP A 57 11.92 3.34 -12.65
C ASP A 57 11.73 4.08 -11.32
N VAL A 58 11.40 5.36 -11.40
CA VAL A 58 11.26 6.20 -10.22
C VAL A 58 10.10 5.72 -9.33
N ARG A 59 9.09 5.05 -9.88
CA ARG A 59 8.02 4.42 -9.10
C ARG A 59 8.55 3.28 -8.23
N GLU A 60 9.52 2.52 -8.71
CA GLU A 60 10.17 1.46 -7.92
C GLU A 60 11.06 2.01 -6.80
N LEU A 61 11.42 3.31 -6.85
CA LEU A 61 12.23 3.98 -5.82
C LEU A 61 11.39 4.67 -4.74
N PHE A 62 10.06 4.76 -4.88
CA PHE A 62 9.21 5.59 -4.01
C PHE A 62 8.57 4.88 -2.82
N TYR A 63 8.72 3.55 -2.67
CA TYR A 63 8.11 2.81 -1.54
C TYR A 63 9.04 2.63 -0.33
N VAL A 64 10.00 3.53 -0.13
CA VAL A 64 11.02 3.38 0.94
C VAL A 64 10.40 3.43 2.35
N ASP A 65 9.25 4.09 2.51
CA ASP A 65 8.51 4.16 3.78
C ASP A 65 7.33 3.16 3.86
N CYS A 66 7.09 2.37 2.80
CA CYS A 66 6.06 1.32 2.81
C CYS A 66 6.52 0.13 3.67
N THR A 67 5.99 0.03 4.89
CA THR A 67 6.25 -1.10 5.79
C THR A 67 5.07 -2.07 5.76
N VAL A 68 5.23 -3.17 5.03
CA VAL A 68 4.24 -4.23 4.89
C VAL A 68 4.80 -5.58 5.33
N GLU A 69 3.94 -6.51 5.74
CA GLU A 69 4.34 -7.87 6.13
C GLU A 69 4.87 -8.69 4.94
N LYS A 70 4.25 -8.52 3.76
CA LYS A 70 4.53 -9.29 2.54
C LYS A 70 4.88 -8.35 1.39
N PRO A 71 6.13 -7.86 1.31
CA PRO A 71 6.54 -6.89 0.28
C PRO A 71 6.29 -7.35 -1.16
N GLU A 72 6.26 -8.67 -1.41
CA GLU A 72 5.94 -9.26 -2.71
C GLU A 72 4.52 -8.98 -3.21
N LYS A 73 3.66 -8.41 -2.36
CA LYS A 73 2.33 -7.98 -2.75
C LYS A 73 2.31 -6.62 -3.43
N ILE A 74 3.25 -5.73 -3.08
CA ILE A 74 3.33 -4.38 -3.66
C ILE A 74 3.71 -4.46 -5.14
N GLY A 75 2.88 -3.90 -6.02
CA GLY A 75 3.19 -3.82 -7.44
C GLY A 75 3.15 -5.19 -8.14
N ASN A 76 2.40 -6.15 -7.61
CA ASN A 76 2.27 -7.51 -8.14
C ASN A 76 1.25 -7.63 -9.31
N GLY A 77 0.56 -6.54 -9.66
CA GLY A 77 -0.49 -6.46 -10.67
C GLY A 77 -1.90 -6.77 -10.17
N PHE A 78 -2.10 -6.97 -8.88
CA PHE A 78 -3.37 -7.21 -8.21
C PHE A 78 -3.55 -6.18 -7.09
N CYS A 79 -4.67 -5.48 -7.08
CA CYS A 79 -4.95 -4.50 -6.03
C CYS A 79 -5.21 -5.17 -4.67
N ASP A 80 -4.21 -5.15 -3.79
CA ASP A 80 -4.28 -5.48 -2.37
C ASP A 80 -4.81 -4.28 -1.58
N VAL A 81 -6.13 -4.21 -1.48
CA VAL A 81 -6.87 -3.10 -0.83
C VAL A 81 -6.62 -2.92 0.67
N ASN A 82 -5.99 -3.86 1.37
CA ASN A 82 -5.88 -3.79 2.82
C ASN A 82 -4.74 -2.89 3.29
N GLU A 83 -4.93 -2.15 4.39
CA GLU A 83 -3.81 -1.48 5.07
C GLU A 83 -2.77 -2.51 5.56
N PRO A 84 -1.46 -2.22 5.47
CA PRO A 84 -0.85 -0.97 4.99
C PRO A 84 -0.60 -0.93 3.47
N TYR A 85 -0.97 -1.95 2.70
CA TYR A 85 -0.71 -2.04 1.25
C TYR A 85 -1.41 -0.92 0.48
N TYR A 86 -2.68 -0.66 0.78
CA TYR A 86 -3.43 0.49 0.23
C TYR A 86 -3.21 1.77 1.04
N SER A 87 -2.01 2.32 1.00
CA SER A 87 -1.69 3.59 1.68
C SER A 87 -0.99 4.55 0.72
N GLU A 88 -0.95 5.84 1.04
CA GLU A 88 -0.17 6.80 0.25
C GLU A 88 1.33 6.45 0.31
N GLU A 89 1.79 5.97 1.46
CA GLU A 89 3.16 5.52 1.72
C GLU A 89 3.54 4.30 0.86
N CYS A 90 2.60 3.40 0.61
CA CYS A 90 2.75 2.28 -0.30
C CYS A 90 2.30 2.59 -1.74
N GLY A 91 2.04 3.87 -2.03
CA GLY A 91 1.54 4.39 -3.31
C GLY A 91 0.37 3.59 -3.87
N TYR A 92 -0.57 3.23 -2.99
CA TYR A 92 -1.77 2.46 -3.29
C TYR A 92 -1.41 1.13 -3.95
N ASP A 93 -0.72 0.30 -3.17
CA ASP A 93 -0.27 -1.04 -3.55
C ASP A 93 0.64 -1.04 -4.78
N GLY A 94 1.69 -0.22 -4.76
CA GLY A 94 2.61 -0.18 -5.89
C GLY A 94 2.05 0.49 -7.14
N GLY A 95 0.87 1.11 -7.04
CA GLY A 95 0.07 1.62 -8.15
C GLY A 95 -0.84 0.58 -8.78
N ASP A 96 -0.97 -0.62 -8.20
CA ASP A 96 -1.93 -1.64 -8.67
C ASP A 96 -3.36 -1.28 -8.31
N CYS A 97 -3.55 -0.54 -7.21
CA CYS A 97 -4.84 0.02 -6.86
C CYS A 97 -5.05 1.41 -7.47
N GLY A 98 -6.31 1.71 -7.79
CA GLY A 98 -6.71 3.07 -8.17
C GLY A 98 -6.53 4.05 -7.02
N LEU A 99 -6.24 5.32 -7.33
CA LEU A 99 -6.23 6.38 -6.33
C LEU A 99 -7.61 6.51 -5.68
N PRO A 100 -7.70 6.83 -4.37
CA PRO A 100 -8.97 7.05 -3.73
C PRO A 100 -9.70 8.23 -4.38
N VAL A 101 -10.96 8.02 -4.74
CA VAL A 101 -11.83 9.04 -5.32
C VAL A 101 -13.03 9.29 -4.42
N LEU A 102 -13.59 10.50 -4.51
CA LEU A 102 -14.77 10.88 -3.75
C LEU A 102 -16.01 10.16 -4.30
N VAL A 103 -16.79 9.55 -3.40
CA VAL A 103 -18.08 8.94 -3.75
C VAL A 103 -19.17 10.00 -3.80
N GLU A 104 -19.87 10.09 -4.93
CA GLU A 104 -20.98 11.02 -5.09
C GLU A 104 -22.09 10.73 -4.08
N GLY A 105 -22.55 11.77 -3.36
CA GLY A 105 -23.60 11.63 -2.35
C GLY A 105 -23.12 11.30 -0.93
N TYR A 106 -21.82 11.08 -0.72
CA TYR A 106 -21.24 10.83 0.60
C TYR A 106 -20.16 11.88 0.94
N ASP A 107 -20.29 12.50 2.12
CA ASP A 107 -19.35 13.53 2.57
C ASP A 107 -18.01 12.91 2.98
N ASN A 108 -16.95 13.18 2.21
CA ASN A 108 -15.58 12.69 2.44
C ASN A 108 -15.44 11.15 2.48
N CYS A 109 -16.32 10.42 1.79
CA CYS A 109 -16.10 9.01 1.49
C CYS A 109 -15.11 8.92 0.33
N MET A 110 -13.90 8.44 0.62
CA MET A 110 -12.81 8.33 -0.34
C MET A 110 -12.45 6.85 -0.49
N VAL A 111 -12.72 6.24 -1.65
CA VAL A 111 -12.51 4.81 -1.89
C VAL A 111 -11.84 4.58 -3.25
N PRO A 112 -11.09 3.47 -3.44
CA PRO A 112 -10.47 3.16 -4.74
C PRO A 112 -11.50 2.84 -5.82
N GLU A 113 -12.61 2.21 -5.43
CA GLU A 113 -13.63 1.71 -6.35
C GLU A 113 -15.03 2.11 -5.87
N PRO A 114 -15.56 3.27 -6.30
CA PRO A 114 -16.88 3.74 -5.88
C PRO A 114 -18.02 2.79 -6.21
N THR A 115 -17.86 1.92 -7.21
CA THR A 115 -18.90 0.94 -7.58
C THR A 115 -19.12 -0.14 -6.52
N PHE A 116 -18.27 -0.22 -5.50
CA PHE A 116 -18.46 -1.14 -4.39
C PHE A 116 -19.41 -0.60 -3.32
N ILE A 117 -19.61 0.72 -3.25
CA ILE A 117 -20.54 1.34 -2.31
C ILE A 117 -21.99 1.12 -2.76
N GLY A 118 -22.82 0.57 -1.88
CA GLY A 118 -24.26 0.42 -2.15
C GLY A 118 -24.56 -0.62 -3.24
N ASN A 119 -23.68 -1.60 -3.42
CA ASN A 119 -23.79 -2.64 -4.44
C ASN A 119 -24.56 -3.90 -3.96
N GLY A 120 -25.05 -3.90 -2.72
CA GLY A 120 -25.77 -4.98 -2.07
C GLY A 120 -24.88 -6.02 -1.38
N PHE A 121 -23.56 -5.84 -1.36
CA PHE A 121 -22.60 -6.68 -0.65
C PHE A 121 -21.93 -5.87 0.45
N CYS A 122 -21.81 -6.46 1.63
CA CYS A 122 -21.11 -5.84 2.73
C CYS A 122 -19.65 -6.29 2.77
N TYR A 123 -18.72 -5.36 2.53
CA TYR A 123 -17.28 -5.62 2.58
C TYR A 123 -16.71 -5.30 3.97
N VAL A 124 -16.75 -6.30 4.87
CA VAL A 124 -16.21 -6.21 6.25
C VAL A 124 -14.80 -6.77 6.42
N ASP A 125 -14.38 -7.62 5.49
CA ASP A 125 -13.10 -8.34 5.57
C ASP A 125 -12.05 -7.54 4.81
N GLY A 126 -11.68 -6.39 5.35
CA GLY A 126 -10.65 -5.55 4.76
C GLY A 126 -10.73 -4.11 5.23
N VAL A 127 -9.59 -3.60 5.69
CA VAL A 127 -9.47 -2.24 6.19
C VAL A 127 -9.46 -1.30 4.99
N LEU A 128 -10.65 -0.92 4.53
CA LEU A 128 -10.87 0.24 3.68
C LEU A 128 -12.16 0.94 4.06
N PRO A 129 -12.28 2.25 3.77
CA PRO A 129 -13.36 3.07 4.29
C PRO A 129 -14.74 2.70 3.72
N PHE A 130 -14.90 1.65 2.92
CA PHE A 130 -16.21 1.19 2.40
C PHE A 130 -17.23 1.07 3.52
N SER A 131 -16.90 0.32 4.57
CA SER A 131 -17.74 0.13 5.75
C SER A 131 -17.63 1.25 6.80
N SER A 132 -16.98 2.37 6.49
CA SER A 132 -16.87 3.50 7.41
C SER A 132 -18.18 4.31 7.50
N GLU A 133 -18.35 5.04 8.59
CA GLU A 133 -19.47 5.97 8.77
C GLU A 133 -19.54 7.02 7.64
N LYS A 134 -18.38 7.51 7.16
CA LYS A 134 -18.31 8.49 6.05
C LYS A 134 -18.88 7.94 4.76
N CYS A 135 -18.71 6.64 4.53
CA CYS A 135 -19.27 5.91 3.39
C CYS A 135 -20.63 5.30 3.70
N GLY A 136 -21.27 5.70 4.81
CA GLY A 136 -22.60 5.26 5.20
C GLY A 136 -22.70 3.77 5.49
N PHE A 137 -21.61 3.15 5.97
CA PHE A 137 -21.52 1.69 6.15
C PHE A 137 -21.82 0.96 4.84
N ASP A 138 -20.96 1.20 3.84
CA ASP A 138 -21.04 0.60 2.52
C ASP A 138 -22.34 0.96 1.77
N GLY A 139 -22.70 2.24 1.85
CA GLY A 139 -23.95 2.74 1.29
C GLY A 139 -25.21 2.16 1.96
N GLY A 140 -25.07 1.60 3.16
CA GLY A 140 -26.12 0.94 3.92
C GLY A 140 -26.17 -0.58 3.71
N ASP A 141 -25.25 -1.16 2.94
CA ASP A 141 -25.16 -2.61 2.76
C ASP A 141 -24.58 -3.31 3.99
N CYS A 142 -23.72 -2.62 4.74
CA CYS A 142 -23.18 -3.13 5.99
C CYS A 142 -24.02 -2.72 7.20
N PRO A 143 -24.21 -3.64 8.17
CA PRO A 143 -24.74 -3.27 9.46
C PRO A 143 -23.84 -2.24 10.16
N ILE A 144 -24.46 -1.35 10.92
CA ILE A 144 -23.76 -0.40 11.78
C ILE A 144 -22.99 -1.21 12.85
N PRO A 145 -21.67 -0.97 13.04
CA PRO A 145 -20.89 -1.66 14.05
C PRO A 145 -21.51 -1.54 15.44
N SER A 146 -21.53 -2.67 16.16
CA SER A 146 -22.11 -2.77 17.48
C SER A 146 -21.19 -3.52 18.45
N PRO A 147 -21.34 -3.31 19.77
CA PRO A 147 -20.52 -3.99 20.77
C PRO A 147 -20.79 -5.48 20.79
N VAL A 148 -19.73 -6.28 20.99
CA VAL A 148 -19.84 -7.73 21.14
C VAL A 148 -19.99 -8.10 22.61
N GLU A 149 -20.83 -9.09 22.90
CA GLU A 149 -20.99 -9.63 24.26
C GLU A 149 -19.65 -10.20 24.76
N GLY A 150 -19.22 -9.80 25.95
CA GLY A 150 -17.89 -10.14 26.49
C GLY A 150 -16.75 -9.23 26.00
N TYR A 151 -16.92 -8.51 24.89
CA TYR A 151 -15.95 -7.58 24.32
C TYR A 151 -16.59 -6.20 24.05
N PRO A 152 -16.94 -5.42 25.08
CA PRO A 152 -17.73 -4.19 24.93
C PRO A 152 -17.03 -3.07 24.13
N ASN A 153 -15.71 -3.16 23.96
CA ASN A 153 -14.93 -2.23 23.15
C ASN A 153 -14.68 -2.75 21.73
N CYS A 154 -15.06 -4.00 21.43
CA CYS A 154 -15.04 -4.55 20.09
C CYS A 154 -16.28 -4.07 19.34
N LEU A 155 -16.09 -3.17 18.38
CA LEU A 155 -17.15 -2.66 17.52
C LEU A 155 -17.01 -3.26 16.13
N VAL A 156 -17.90 -4.19 15.80
CA VAL A 156 -17.91 -4.92 14.51
C VAL A 156 -19.32 -4.91 13.91
N SER A 157 -19.42 -4.99 12.58
CA SER A 157 -20.71 -5.05 11.88
C SER A 157 -21.43 -6.38 12.07
N PHE A 158 -20.69 -7.47 12.27
CA PHE A 158 -21.25 -8.81 12.51
C PHE A 158 -20.67 -9.41 13.80
N PRO A 159 -21.24 -9.10 14.98
CA PRO A 159 -20.82 -9.64 16.27
C PRO A 159 -20.77 -11.17 16.33
N GLU A 160 -21.65 -11.84 15.58
CA GLU A 160 -21.77 -13.30 15.54
C GLU A 160 -20.56 -14.01 14.92
N ARG A 161 -19.66 -13.27 14.27
CA ARG A 161 -18.44 -13.80 13.69
C ARG A 161 -17.25 -13.85 14.66
N ILE A 162 -17.37 -13.21 15.84
CA ILE A 162 -16.36 -13.29 16.89
C ILE A 162 -16.51 -14.63 17.64
N ALA A 163 -15.40 -15.34 17.83
CA ALA A 163 -15.38 -16.67 18.48
C ALA A 163 -16.27 -17.71 17.76
N ASP A 164 -16.36 -17.63 16.42
CA ASP A 164 -17.15 -18.55 15.60
C ASP A 164 -16.39 -19.83 15.20
N GLY A 165 -15.11 -19.92 15.57
CA GLY A 165 -14.19 -21.01 15.26
C GLY A 165 -13.40 -20.81 13.96
N THR A 166 -13.54 -19.67 13.29
CA THR A 166 -12.84 -19.32 12.04
C THR A 166 -12.06 -18.02 12.23
N CYS A 167 -10.73 -18.08 12.15
CA CYS A 167 -9.92 -16.86 12.24
C CYS A 167 -10.21 -15.88 11.09
N LEU A 168 -10.70 -14.70 11.46
CA LEU A 168 -10.85 -13.51 10.63
C LEU A 168 -9.68 -12.57 10.82
N ASP A 169 -8.59 -12.84 10.09
CA ASP A 169 -7.33 -12.09 10.15
C ASP A 169 -7.39 -10.70 9.48
N SER A 170 -8.36 -9.89 9.89
CA SER A 170 -8.55 -8.53 9.42
C SER A 170 -9.09 -7.64 10.55
N LEU A 171 -8.68 -6.37 10.59
CA LEU A 171 -9.31 -5.41 11.49
C LEU A 171 -10.74 -5.10 11.00
N PRO A 172 -11.69 -4.81 11.91
CA PRO A 172 -11.51 -4.73 13.36
C PRO A 172 -11.56 -6.09 14.10
N TYR A 173 -11.91 -7.19 13.43
CA TYR A 173 -12.10 -8.52 14.04
C TYR A 173 -10.85 -9.06 14.75
N ASN A 174 -9.71 -9.09 14.05
CA ASN A 174 -8.43 -9.50 14.64
C ASN A 174 -7.72 -8.32 15.33
N SER A 175 -8.34 -7.79 16.38
CA SER A 175 -7.78 -6.73 17.23
C SER A 175 -7.73 -7.14 18.69
N TYR A 176 -6.94 -6.42 19.51
CA TYR A 176 -6.88 -6.65 20.95
C TYR A 176 -8.24 -6.44 21.62
N GLU A 177 -8.97 -5.41 21.20
CA GLU A 177 -10.31 -5.06 21.69
C GLU A 177 -11.33 -6.17 21.43
N CYS A 178 -11.16 -6.88 20.32
CA CYS A 178 -11.97 -8.03 19.90
C CYS A 178 -11.38 -9.38 20.34
N GLY A 179 -10.35 -9.38 21.20
CA GLY A 179 -9.75 -10.61 21.71
C GLY A 179 -9.04 -11.46 20.65
N PHE A 180 -8.55 -10.84 19.57
CA PHE A 180 -8.00 -11.52 18.39
C PHE A 180 -9.01 -12.50 17.81
N ASP A 181 -10.15 -11.94 17.37
CA ASP A 181 -11.31 -12.67 16.87
C ASP A 181 -11.89 -13.66 17.90
N GLY A 182 -12.05 -13.20 19.14
CA GLY A 182 -12.53 -14.04 20.23
C GLY A 182 -11.60 -15.20 20.59
N GLY A 183 -10.35 -15.16 20.13
CA GLY A 183 -9.34 -16.19 20.31
C GLY A 183 -9.15 -17.11 19.11
N ASP A 184 -9.97 -16.99 18.05
CA ASP A 184 -9.91 -17.88 16.89
C ASP A 184 -8.62 -17.69 16.06
N CYS A 185 -8.05 -16.48 16.09
CA CYS A 185 -6.77 -16.18 15.45
C CYS A 185 -5.54 -16.46 16.34
N LEU A 186 -5.75 -16.90 17.58
CA LEU A 186 -4.64 -17.27 18.47
C LEU A 186 -4.23 -18.73 18.27
N PRO A 187 -2.93 -19.06 18.41
CA PRO A 187 -2.51 -20.46 18.45
C PRO A 187 -3.23 -21.21 19.58
N PRO A 188 -3.48 -22.53 19.45
CA PRO A 188 -4.26 -23.31 20.42
C PRO A 188 -3.74 -23.26 21.87
N GLU A 189 -2.45 -23.00 22.03
CA GLU A 189 -1.76 -22.87 23.32
C GLU A 189 -2.09 -21.56 24.08
N PHE A 190 -2.67 -20.56 23.39
CA PHE A 190 -3.08 -19.27 23.95
C PHE A 190 -4.60 -19.07 24.02
N ALA A 191 -5.39 -19.89 23.32
CA ALA A 191 -6.86 -19.81 23.30
C ALA A 191 -7.51 -20.18 24.66
N GLN A 192 -6.81 -20.92 25.54
CA GLN A 192 -7.37 -21.41 26.82
C GLN A 192 -7.25 -20.43 27.99
N THR A 193 -6.62 -19.26 27.81
CA THR A 193 -6.38 -18.29 28.91
C THR A 193 -7.42 -17.18 29.04
N PHE A 194 -8.45 -17.13 28.17
CA PHE A 194 -9.43 -16.03 28.12
C PHE A 194 -10.87 -16.39 28.50
N THR A 195 -11.15 -17.60 29.02
CA THR A 195 -12.44 -17.87 29.67
C THR A 195 -12.49 -17.16 31.02
N LEU A 196 -13.25 -16.06 31.10
CA LEU A 196 -13.71 -15.43 32.35
C LEU A 196 -14.85 -16.23 33.00
#